data_AF-A0A0N0GL73-F1
#
_entry.id   AF-A0A0N0GL73-F1
#
_cell.length_a   1.000
_cell.length_b   1.000
_cell.length_c   1.000
_cell.angle_alpha   90.00
_cell.angle_beta   90.00
_cell.angle_gamma   90.00
#
_symmetry.space_group_name_H-M   'P 1'
#
loop_
_entity.id
_entity.type
_entity.pdbx_description
1 polymer ?
#
loop_
_entity_poly.entity_id
_entity_poly.type
_entity_poly.pdbx_seq_one_letter_code
_entity_poly.pdbx_strand_id
1 'polypeptide(L)'
;MTQHSATHTDSHSSATPARSPAHHSVRQRSASDLGINMVGERGLFRWLLASWFFGKPVQAEVAERTWHVFMEKRMTSPHAILQRSWQQLVDALGEGHYRRLDESSARNLHTMCQQLTDQYGGSIRKMYSRSRSRQEFEEKLAELQGVGPKTIEIFMREAGPYLFPKHPGE
;
A
#
# COMPACT_ATOMS: atom_id res chain seq x y z
N MET A 1 72.26 34.71 27.10
CA MET A 1 70.91 35.29 27.16
C MET A 1 69.92 34.15 27.04
N THR A 2 69.29 33.82 28.16
CA THR A 2 68.36 32.70 28.34
C THR A 2 66.93 33.24 28.25
N GLN A 3 66.09 32.68 27.40
CA GLN A 3 64.61 32.79 27.46
C GLN A 3 64.06 31.45 26.94
N HIS A 4 63.69 30.51 27.81
CA HIS A 4 62.36 30.32 28.42
C HIS A 4 61.20 30.41 27.41
N SER A 5 60.81 29.26 26.87
CA SER A 5 59.49 29.05 26.25
C SER A 5 58.64 28.23 27.21
N ALA A 6 57.51 28.78 27.64
CA ALA A 6 56.51 28.08 28.42
C ALA A 6 55.10 28.45 27.94
N THR A 7 54.28 27.39 27.87
CA THR A 7 52.82 27.30 28.08
C THR A 7 51.82 27.87 27.05
N HIS A 8 51.23 26.92 26.32
CA HIS A 8 49.80 26.53 26.35
C HIS A 8 48.74 27.61 26.10
N THR A 9 47.98 27.46 25.00
CA THR A 9 46.53 27.71 25.00
C THR A 9 45.86 26.79 23.99
N ASP A 10 44.79 26.18 24.48
CA ASP A 10 43.90 25.18 23.92
C ASP A 10 42.86 25.80 22.95
N SER A 11 42.04 24.93 22.34
CA SER A 11 40.67 25.19 21.82
C SER A 11 40.46 25.43 20.31
N HIS A 12 40.16 24.31 19.64
CA HIS A 12 38.86 23.96 19.05
C HIS A 12 38.09 24.94 18.12
N SER A 13 37.71 24.37 16.96
CA SER A 13 36.46 24.57 16.20
C SER A 13 36.26 25.91 15.47
N SER A 14 35.97 25.94 14.17
CA SER A 14 34.83 25.23 13.57
C SER A 14 35.02 25.08 12.06
N ALA A 15 35.22 23.84 11.60
CA ALA A 15 34.90 23.48 10.23
C ALA A 15 33.39 23.20 10.17
N THR A 16 32.66 24.03 9.42
CA THR A 16 31.24 23.82 9.11
C THR A 16 31.07 22.45 8.46
N PRO A 17 30.32 21.50 9.05
CA PRO A 17 29.98 20.30 8.31
C PRO A 17 28.95 20.69 7.25
N ALA A 18 29.32 20.48 5.99
CA ALA A 18 28.40 20.52 4.87
C ALA A 18 27.19 19.63 5.19
N ARG A 19 26.01 20.24 5.24
CA ARG A 19 24.73 19.53 5.36
C ARG A 19 24.60 18.59 4.15
N SER A 20 24.88 17.31 4.35
CA SER A 20 24.47 16.27 3.40
C SER A 20 22.95 16.32 3.25
N PRO A 21 22.39 16.23 2.04
CA PRO A 21 20.96 16.10 1.89
C PRO A 21 20.56 14.75 2.49
N ALA A 22 19.79 14.79 3.58
CA ALA A 22 19.09 13.61 4.06
C ALA A 22 18.19 13.14 2.92
N HIS A 23 18.60 12.07 2.23
CA HIS A 23 17.67 11.25 1.47
C HIS A 23 16.66 10.71 2.47
N HIS A 24 15.58 11.47 2.71
CA HIS A 24 14.37 10.92 3.29
C HIS A 24 13.88 9.88 2.29
N SER A 25 14.37 8.64 2.41
CA SER A 25 13.67 7.49 1.87
C SER A 25 12.31 7.52 2.54
N VAL A 26 11.31 8.06 1.83
CA VAL A 26 9.92 8.03 2.26
C VAL A 26 9.60 6.56 2.47
N ARG A 27 9.54 6.14 3.74
CA ARG A 27 9.25 4.75 4.08
C ARG A 27 7.87 4.43 3.53
N GLN A 28 7.82 3.53 2.56
CA GLN A 28 6.56 3.10 1.96
C GLN A 28 5.74 2.36 3.02
N ARG A 29 4.43 2.67 3.14
CA ARG A 29 3.55 2.08 4.15
C ARG A 29 3.44 0.57 3.96
N SER A 30 3.60 -0.18 5.05
CA SER A 30 3.40 -1.63 5.11
C SER A 30 1.97 -2.01 5.50
N ALA A 31 1.58 -3.27 5.32
CA ALA A 31 0.29 -3.77 5.79
C ALA A 31 0.15 -3.58 7.32
N SER A 32 1.24 -3.82 8.06
CA SER A 32 1.26 -3.66 9.52
C SER A 32 1.06 -2.21 9.96
N ASP A 33 1.65 -1.24 9.24
CA ASP A 33 1.47 0.20 9.53
C ASP A 33 0.01 0.63 9.35
N LEU A 34 -0.76 -0.10 8.53
CA LEU A 34 -2.18 0.14 8.26
C LEU A 34 -3.13 -0.69 9.15
N GLY A 35 -2.60 -1.45 10.11
CA GLY A 35 -3.37 -2.35 10.97
C GLY A 35 -3.90 -3.60 10.26
N ILE A 36 -3.28 -4.00 9.14
CA ILE A 36 -3.68 -5.17 8.36
C ILE A 36 -2.84 -6.37 8.78
N ASN A 37 -3.52 -7.40 9.28
CA ASN A 37 -2.94 -8.74 9.43
C ASN A 37 -3.14 -9.51 8.11
N MET A 38 -2.04 -9.95 7.49
CA MET A 38 -2.01 -10.67 6.21
C MET A 38 -2.55 -12.12 6.26
N VAL A 39 -2.98 -12.58 7.44
CA VAL A 39 -3.52 -13.94 7.60
C VAL A 39 -4.92 -14.06 6.98
N GLY A 40 -5.07 -15.07 6.11
CA GLY A 40 -6.33 -15.47 5.50
C GLY A 40 -6.85 -14.55 4.40
N GLU A 41 -8.02 -14.89 3.86
CA GLU A 41 -8.63 -14.16 2.73
C GLU A 41 -8.92 -12.69 3.08
N ARG A 42 -9.37 -12.42 4.30
CA ARG A 42 -9.66 -11.07 4.76
C ARG A 42 -8.40 -10.20 4.76
N GLY A 43 -7.26 -10.74 5.22
CA GLY A 43 -5.99 -10.03 5.21
C GLY A 43 -5.53 -9.68 3.80
N LEU A 44 -5.58 -10.67 2.89
CA LEU A 44 -5.24 -10.50 1.49
C LEU A 44 -6.10 -9.43 0.81
N PHE A 45 -7.43 -9.48 0.98
CA PHE A 45 -8.29 -8.48 0.34
C PHE A 45 -8.10 -7.09 0.91
N ARG A 46 -7.94 -6.97 2.23
CA ARG A 46 -7.63 -5.69 2.88
C ARG A 46 -6.35 -5.08 2.33
N TRP A 47 -5.31 -5.89 2.15
CA TRP A 47 -4.06 -5.43 1.58
C TRP A 47 -4.17 -5.10 0.09
N LEU A 48 -4.93 -5.87 -0.70
CA LEU A 48 -5.22 -5.53 -2.10
C LEU A 48 -5.94 -4.17 -2.20
N LEU A 49 -6.95 -3.95 -1.37
CA LEU A 49 -7.69 -2.69 -1.32
C LEU A 49 -6.81 -1.50 -0.93
N ALA A 50 -5.98 -1.65 0.12
CA ALA A 50 -5.01 -0.63 0.49
C ALA A 50 -4.04 -0.35 -0.67
N SER A 51 -3.45 -1.41 -1.25
CA SER A 51 -2.53 -1.31 -2.39
C SER A 51 -3.18 -0.61 -3.58
N TRP A 52 -4.49 -0.81 -3.80
CA TRP A 52 -5.23 -0.14 -4.86
C TRP A 52 -5.28 1.38 -4.64
N PHE A 53 -5.46 1.86 -3.41
CA PHE A 53 -5.41 3.30 -3.10
C PHE A 53 -4.00 3.87 -3.27
N PHE A 54 -2.97 3.17 -2.76
CA PHE A 54 -1.57 3.60 -2.90
C PHE A 54 -1.02 3.50 -4.33
N GLY A 55 -1.67 2.73 -5.20
CA GLY A 55 -1.33 2.60 -6.61
C GLY A 55 -1.81 3.74 -7.50
N LYS A 56 -2.55 4.71 -6.94
CA LYS A 56 -3.08 5.87 -7.67
C LYS A 56 -2.18 7.10 -7.49
N PRO A 57 -2.24 8.09 -8.40
CA PRO A 57 -1.44 9.31 -8.30
C PRO A 57 -2.01 10.28 -7.24
N VAL A 58 -1.95 9.88 -5.98
CA VAL A 58 -2.39 10.64 -4.81
C VAL A 58 -1.29 10.69 -3.74
N GLN A 59 -1.40 11.64 -2.80
CA GLN A 59 -0.51 11.68 -1.64
C GLN A 59 -0.70 10.42 -0.78
N ALA A 60 0.39 9.92 -0.19
CA ALA A 60 0.36 8.70 0.61
C ALA A 60 -0.59 8.84 1.81
N GLU A 61 -0.64 10.03 2.41
CA GLU A 61 -1.51 10.39 3.52
C GLU A 61 -3.00 10.35 3.13
N VAL A 62 -3.33 10.72 1.89
CA VAL A 62 -4.70 10.63 1.34
C VAL A 62 -5.11 9.17 1.15
N ALA A 63 -4.22 8.34 0.60
CA ALA A 63 -4.47 6.91 0.44
C ALA A 63 -4.66 6.21 1.79
N GLU A 64 -3.81 6.51 2.78
CA GLU A 64 -3.90 5.99 4.14
C GLU A 64 -5.19 6.42 4.84
N ARG A 65 -5.52 7.71 4.80
CA ARG A 65 -6.77 8.22 5.40
C ARG A 65 -7.98 7.54 4.77
N THR A 66 -7.99 7.41 3.45
CA THR A 66 -9.07 6.72 2.72
C THR A 66 -9.18 5.27 3.15
N TRP A 67 -8.06 4.57 3.31
CA TRP A 67 -8.03 3.22 3.85
C TRP A 67 -8.69 3.13 5.24
N HIS A 68 -8.36 4.04 6.17
CA HIS A 68 -8.95 4.06 7.50
C HIS A 68 -10.47 4.33 7.47
N VAL A 69 -10.94 5.25 6.62
CA VAL A 69 -12.38 5.49 6.43
C VAL A 69 -13.10 4.22 5.96
N PHE A 70 -12.50 3.48 5.02
CA PHE A 70 -13.06 2.21 4.54
C PHE A 70 -13.10 1.14 5.63
N MET A 71 -12.09 1.07 6.49
CA MET A 71 -12.11 0.20 7.67
C MET A 71 -13.25 0.55 8.62
N GLU A 72 -13.37 1.84 9.00
CA GLU A 72 -14.40 2.33 9.93
C GLU A 72 -15.81 2.07 9.41
N LYS A 73 -16.03 2.28 8.10
CA LYS A 73 -17.32 2.01 7.44
C LYS A 73 -17.55 0.53 7.11
N ARG A 74 -16.61 -0.35 7.48
CA ARG A 74 -16.66 -1.82 7.25
C ARG A 74 -16.77 -2.18 5.77
N MET A 75 -16.18 -1.38 4.89
CA MET A 75 -16.14 -1.57 3.43
C MET A 75 -14.87 -2.31 3.00
N THR A 76 -14.47 -3.35 3.75
CA THR A 76 -13.18 -4.05 3.56
C THR A 76 -13.33 -5.49 3.09
N SER A 77 -14.36 -5.79 2.29
CA SER A 77 -14.52 -7.06 1.59
C SER A 77 -15.24 -6.81 0.25
N PRO A 78 -15.07 -7.67 -0.77
CA PRO A 78 -15.74 -7.47 -2.06
C PRO A 78 -17.25 -7.32 -1.90
N HIS A 79 -17.88 -8.26 -1.17
CA HIS A 79 -19.31 -8.25 -0.91
C HIS A 79 -19.76 -7.02 -0.11
N ALA A 80 -18.99 -6.59 0.89
CA ALA A 80 -19.33 -5.40 1.68
C ALA A 80 -19.27 -4.11 0.86
N ILE A 81 -18.41 -4.04 -0.17
CA ILE A 81 -18.35 -2.92 -1.11
C ILE A 81 -19.51 -2.99 -2.09
N LEU A 82 -19.81 -4.17 -2.65
CA LEU A 82 -20.91 -4.37 -3.61
C LEU A 82 -22.30 -4.13 -2.99
N GLN A 83 -22.44 -4.24 -1.67
CA GLN A 83 -23.68 -3.88 -0.96
C GLN A 83 -23.87 -2.37 -0.78
N ARG A 84 -22.89 -1.54 -1.13
CA ARG A 84 -22.97 -0.08 -0.98
C ARG A 84 -23.47 0.56 -2.26
N SER A 85 -24.29 1.59 -2.10
CA SER A 85 -24.64 2.43 -3.23
C SER A 85 -23.40 3.17 -3.73
N TRP A 86 -23.44 3.59 -4.99
CA TRP A 86 -22.39 4.42 -5.57
C TRP A 86 -22.14 5.68 -4.74
N GLN A 87 -23.20 6.36 -4.27
CA GLN A 87 -23.06 7.56 -3.43
C GLN A 87 -22.36 7.26 -2.10
N GLN A 88 -22.66 6.14 -1.45
CA GLN A 88 -21.98 5.76 -0.20
C GLN A 88 -20.47 5.54 -0.40
N LEU A 89 -20.06 5.04 -1.56
CA LEU A 89 -18.64 4.90 -1.91
C LEU A 89 -18.01 6.27 -2.21
N VAL A 90 -18.71 7.15 -2.94
CA VAL A 90 -18.26 8.52 -3.20
C VAL A 90 -18.07 9.29 -1.90
N ASP A 91 -19.02 9.22 -0.97
CA ASP A 91 -18.94 9.90 0.33
C ASP A 91 -17.75 9.39 1.15
N ALA A 92 -17.54 8.07 1.19
CA ALA A 92 -16.40 7.46 1.88
C ALA A 92 -15.04 7.89 1.28
N LEU A 93 -14.96 7.95 -0.06
CA LEU A 93 -13.78 8.46 -0.76
C LEU A 93 -13.57 9.96 -0.47
N GLY A 94 -14.64 10.75 -0.45
CA GLY A 94 -14.63 12.17 -0.13
C GLY A 94 -14.13 12.46 1.29
N GLU A 95 -14.54 11.67 2.28
CA GLU A 95 -14.07 11.74 3.69
C GLU A 95 -12.56 11.43 3.82
N GLY A 96 -12.04 10.59 2.92
CA GLY A 96 -10.61 10.31 2.75
C GLY A 96 -9.82 11.42 2.06
N HIS A 97 -10.48 12.50 1.64
CA HIS A 97 -9.96 13.57 0.76
C HIS A 97 -9.61 13.10 -0.66
N TYR A 98 -10.29 12.07 -1.15
CA TYR A 98 -10.15 11.55 -2.51
C TYR A 98 -11.00 12.31 -3.56
N ARG A 99 -11.45 13.53 -3.25
CA ARG A 99 -12.54 14.25 -3.97
C ARG A 99 -12.33 14.49 -5.47
N ARG A 100 -11.09 14.52 -5.96
CA ARG A 100 -10.85 14.70 -7.41
C ARG A 100 -11.14 13.44 -8.21
N LEU A 101 -11.17 12.29 -7.54
CA LEU A 101 -11.22 10.97 -8.15
C LEU A 101 -12.34 10.12 -7.57
N ASP A 102 -13.18 10.66 -6.67
CA ASP A 102 -14.13 9.91 -5.87
C ASP A 102 -15.19 9.20 -6.74
N GLU A 103 -15.81 9.88 -7.68
CA GLU A 103 -16.83 9.31 -8.57
C GLU A 103 -16.28 8.17 -9.43
N SER A 104 -15.14 8.41 -10.10
CA SER A 104 -14.52 7.43 -10.99
C SER A 104 -13.90 6.29 -10.19
N SER A 105 -13.34 6.57 -9.01
CA SER A 105 -12.81 5.55 -8.12
C SER A 105 -13.92 4.71 -7.50
N ALA A 106 -15.07 5.28 -7.17
CA ALA A 106 -16.23 4.53 -6.71
C ALA A 106 -16.70 3.53 -7.78
N ARG A 107 -16.84 3.97 -9.04
CA ARG A 107 -17.17 3.09 -10.17
C ARG A 107 -16.11 1.99 -10.35
N ASN A 108 -14.84 2.38 -10.39
CA ASN A 108 -13.74 1.43 -10.58
C ASN A 108 -13.63 0.40 -9.46
N LEU A 109 -13.82 0.82 -8.22
CA LEU A 109 -13.75 -0.07 -7.06
C LEU A 109 -14.91 -1.05 -7.05
N HIS A 110 -16.11 -0.59 -7.39
CA HIS A 110 -17.28 -1.46 -7.56
C HIS A 110 -17.02 -2.51 -8.65
N THR A 111 -16.55 -2.08 -9.84
CA THR A 111 -16.22 -2.99 -10.94
C THR A 111 -15.12 -3.99 -10.55
N MET A 112 -14.06 -3.55 -9.87
CA MET A 112 -12.98 -4.43 -9.39
C MET A 112 -13.53 -5.53 -8.45
N CYS A 113 -14.39 -5.14 -7.50
CA CYS A 113 -15.00 -6.09 -6.57
C CYS A 113 -15.97 -7.04 -7.28
N GLN A 114 -16.68 -6.55 -8.30
CA GLN A 114 -17.58 -7.36 -9.10
C GLN A 114 -16.83 -8.39 -9.93
N GLN A 115 -15.78 -7.99 -10.65
CA GLN A 115 -14.91 -8.92 -11.38
C GLN A 115 -14.32 -10.01 -10.48
N LEU A 116 -13.81 -9.62 -9.30
CA LEU A 116 -13.29 -10.57 -8.33
C LEU A 116 -14.38 -11.52 -7.80
N THR A 117 -15.60 -11.03 -7.63
CA THR A 117 -16.76 -11.82 -7.17
C THR A 117 -17.24 -12.79 -8.24
N ASP A 118 -17.44 -12.32 -9.46
CA ASP A 118 -17.99 -13.12 -10.57
C ASP A 118 -17.01 -14.22 -10.99
N GLN A 119 -15.73 -13.89 -11.10
CA GLN A 119 -14.72 -14.84 -11.57
C GLN A 119 -14.21 -15.76 -10.45
N TYR A 120 -14.05 -15.23 -9.23
CA TYR A 120 -13.35 -15.90 -8.13
C TYR A 120 -14.14 -15.95 -6.82
N GLY A 121 -15.45 -15.67 -6.83
CA GLY A 121 -16.29 -15.71 -5.62
C GLY A 121 -15.85 -14.73 -4.53
N GLY A 122 -15.10 -13.68 -4.90
CA GLY A 122 -14.58 -12.69 -3.97
C GLY A 122 -13.30 -13.15 -3.26
N SER A 123 -12.65 -14.22 -3.74
CA SER A 123 -11.47 -14.81 -3.09
C SER A 123 -10.19 -14.67 -3.92
N ILE A 124 -9.21 -13.98 -3.35
CA ILE A 124 -7.83 -13.91 -3.84
C ILE A 124 -7.17 -15.29 -3.77
N ARG A 125 -7.48 -16.10 -2.74
CA ARG A 125 -6.96 -17.48 -2.67
C ARG A 125 -7.48 -18.35 -3.82
N LYS A 126 -8.74 -18.15 -4.25
CA LYS A 126 -9.29 -18.85 -5.42
C LYS A 126 -8.67 -18.37 -6.73
N MET A 127 -8.35 -17.07 -6.84
CA MET A 127 -7.56 -16.55 -7.96
C MET A 127 -6.17 -17.18 -7.99
N TYR A 128 -5.48 -17.22 -6.85
CA TYR A 128 -4.19 -17.89 -6.69
C TYR A 128 -4.25 -19.36 -7.08
N SER A 129 -5.22 -20.13 -6.57
CA SER A 129 -5.34 -21.57 -6.88
C SER A 129 -5.62 -21.84 -8.37
N ARG A 130 -6.11 -20.84 -9.10
CA ARG A 130 -6.35 -20.92 -10.55
C ARG A 130 -5.15 -20.45 -11.37
N SER A 131 -4.06 -20.00 -10.74
CA SER A 131 -2.83 -19.59 -11.41
C SER A 131 -1.77 -20.67 -11.31
N ARG A 132 -1.08 -20.93 -12.43
CA ARG A 132 -0.01 -21.92 -12.51
C ARG A 132 1.33 -21.35 -12.06
N SER A 133 1.47 -20.04 -12.00
CA SER A 133 2.69 -19.36 -11.59
C SER A 133 2.39 -18.02 -10.92
N ARG A 134 3.43 -17.44 -10.30
CA ARG A 134 3.39 -16.07 -9.79
C ARG A 134 3.07 -15.07 -10.90
N GLN A 135 3.67 -15.24 -12.08
CA GLN A 135 3.41 -14.38 -13.22
C GLN A 135 1.94 -14.44 -13.66
N GLU A 136 1.36 -15.64 -13.80
CA GLU A 136 -0.05 -15.77 -14.19
C GLU A 136 -1.02 -15.18 -13.14
N PHE A 137 -0.63 -15.20 -11.86
CA PHE A 137 -1.39 -14.52 -10.81
C PHE A 137 -1.30 -13.00 -10.90
N GLU A 138 -0.12 -12.44 -11.17
CA GLU A 138 0.06 -11.00 -11.39
C GLU A 138 -0.69 -10.53 -12.66
N GLU A 139 -0.73 -11.34 -13.72
CA GLU A 139 -1.54 -11.09 -14.93
C GLU A 139 -3.04 -11.03 -14.61
N LYS A 140 -3.58 -12.00 -13.85
CA LYS A 140 -4.98 -11.98 -13.41
C LYS A 140 -5.31 -10.82 -12.47
N LEU A 141 -4.36 -10.39 -11.64
CA LEU A 141 -4.53 -9.18 -10.85
C LEU A 141 -4.66 -7.95 -11.77
N ALA A 142 -3.84 -7.86 -12.82
CA ALA A 142 -3.88 -6.75 -13.77
C ALA A 142 -5.19 -6.66 -14.58
N GLU A 143 -5.92 -7.77 -14.72
CA GLU A 143 -7.25 -7.80 -15.34
C GLU A 143 -8.34 -7.13 -14.48
N LEU A 144 -8.10 -6.98 -13.17
CA LEU A 144 -9.02 -6.30 -12.28
C LEU A 144 -9.01 -4.78 -12.49
N GLN A 145 -10.19 -4.16 -12.46
CA GLN A 145 -10.37 -2.75 -12.77
C GLN A 145 -9.54 -1.86 -11.85
N GLY A 146 -8.67 -1.07 -12.46
CA GLY A 146 -7.83 -0.10 -11.76
C GLY A 146 -6.68 -0.72 -10.97
N VAL A 147 -6.42 -2.03 -11.09
CA VAL A 147 -5.22 -2.68 -10.57
C VAL A 147 -4.12 -2.58 -11.63
N GLY A 148 -3.22 -1.61 -11.45
CA GLY A 148 -2.07 -1.40 -12.33
C GLY A 148 -0.77 -1.99 -11.79
N PRO A 149 0.34 -1.88 -12.54
CA PRO A 149 1.66 -2.40 -12.13
C PRO A 149 2.09 -1.94 -10.74
N LYS A 150 1.80 -0.67 -10.38
CA LYS A 150 2.13 -0.15 -9.05
C LYS A 150 1.33 -0.81 -7.93
N THR A 151 0.03 -1.05 -8.16
CA THR A 151 -0.82 -1.78 -7.21
C THR A 151 -0.31 -3.20 -7.01
N ILE A 152 0.05 -3.88 -8.10
CA ILE A 152 0.59 -5.25 -8.07
C ILE A 152 1.92 -5.29 -7.32
N GLU A 153 2.83 -4.36 -7.61
CA GLU A 153 4.11 -4.23 -6.91
C GLU A 153 3.93 -4.11 -5.39
N ILE A 154 3.05 -3.18 -4.94
CA ILE A 154 2.76 -2.97 -3.52
C ILE A 154 2.12 -4.21 -2.89
N PHE A 155 1.12 -4.79 -3.58
CA PHE A 155 0.41 -5.96 -3.09
C PHE A 155 1.37 -7.15 -2.91
N MET A 156 2.11 -7.50 -3.97
CA MET A 156 2.99 -8.67 -4.02
C MET A 156 4.19 -8.56 -3.11
N ARG A 157 4.64 -7.34 -2.76
CA ARG A 157 5.72 -7.14 -1.79
C ARG A 157 5.45 -7.85 -0.46
N GLU A 158 4.21 -7.81 0.01
CA GLU A 158 3.83 -8.40 1.30
C GLU A 158 2.91 -9.61 1.17
N ALA A 159 2.04 -9.69 0.17
CA ALA A 159 1.22 -10.87 -0.10
C ALA A 159 2.02 -12.02 -0.72
N GLY A 160 3.08 -11.70 -1.47
CA GLY A 160 3.91 -12.66 -2.19
C GLY A 160 4.42 -13.79 -1.29
N PRO A 161 5.07 -13.52 -0.15
CA PRO A 161 5.53 -14.57 0.77
C PRO A 161 4.42 -15.48 1.33
N TYR A 162 3.17 -15.01 1.42
CA TYR A 162 2.04 -15.80 1.92
C TYR A 162 1.35 -16.63 0.82
N LEU A 163 1.42 -16.17 -0.42
CA LEU A 163 0.83 -16.85 -1.59
C LEU A 163 1.83 -17.77 -2.26
N PHE A 164 3.09 -17.35 -2.32
CA PHE A 164 4.22 -18.05 -2.95
C PHE A 164 5.34 -18.18 -1.91
N PRO A 165 5.12 -18.95 -0.83
CA PRO A 165 6.16 -19.15 0.17
C PRO A 165 7.39 -19.75 -0.52
N LYS A 166 8.55 -19.12 -0.34
CA LYS A 166 9.80 -19.72 -0.76
C LYS A 166 10.00 -20.97 0.08
N HIS A 167 10.09 -22.13 -0.55
CA HIS A 167 10.53 -23.33 0.15
C HIS A 167 11.98 -23.10 0.59
N PRO A 168 12.32 -23.28 1.88
CA PRO A 168 13.71 -23.29 2.29
C PRO A 168 14.37 -24.55 1.71
N GLY A 169 15.14 -24.41 0.63
CA GLY A 169 15.88 -25.54 0.04
C GLY A 169 16.18 -25.49 -1.47
N GLU A 170 15.77 -24.46 -2.21
CA GLU A 170 16.21 -24.22 -3.60
C GLU A 170 17.26 -23.10 -3.69
#